data_AF-E1ZZG7-F1
#
_entry.id   AF-E1ZZG7-F1
#
_cell.length_a   1.000
_cell.length_b   1.000
_cell.length_c   1.000
_cell.angle_alpha   90.00
_cell.angle_beta   90.00
_cell.angle_gamma   90.00
#
_symmetry.space_group_name_H-M   'P 1'
#
loop_
_entity.id
_entity.type
_entity.pdbx_description
1 polymer ?
#
loop_
_entity_poly.entity_id
_entity_poly.type
_entity_poly.pdbx_seq_one_letter_code
_entity_poly.pdbx_strand_id
1 'polypeptide(L)'
;MASAAAELVAEREPELILEMTDSNRTFVGAQGLVKMALDQYTEILATISDPRVGDWPLMDSPVPTVLIVLLYMYGVVIFGPRMMANRKPYKLRNVLVAYNAFQVVFSLGMMYEHLMSGWLLDYSYKCQPVDYSHNPSALRMANLCWWYFISKFTEFADTIFFVLRKKDSQVTFLHLYHHSLTPLETWICVKFIAGGHGTLGNLINNAVHVIMYAYYMLAAMGPEYQKYLWWKKHLTTVQLVQFFVVFVHSAQAFIFDCGYPKLVAGLLLLHSLIFIVLFSDFYRTAYRRGKSAKKLKAE
;
A
#
# COMPACT_ATOMS: atom_id res chain seq x y z
N MET A 1 -65.40 -7.20 55.74
CA MET A 1 -64.59 -6.29 56.58
C MET A 1 -63.16 -6.42 56.11
N ALA A 2 -62.77 -5.52 55.20
CA ALA A 2 -61.79 -4.44 55.44
C ALA A 2 -60.36 -5.01 55.47
N SER A 3 -59.37 -4.57 54.70
CA SER A 3 -59.21 -3.36 53.90
C SER A 3 -58.10 -3.61 52.87
N ALA A 4 -58.18 -2.88 51.76
CA ALA A 4 -57.04 -2.65 50.88
C ALA A 4 -55.98 -1.75 51.55
N ALA A 5 -54.78 -1.82 50.97
CA ALA A 5 -53.79 -0.74 50.82
C ALA A 5 -53.04 -0.17 52.05
N ALA A 6 -51.73 -0.43 52.08
CA ALA A 6 -50.66 0.52 52.41
C ALA A 6 -49.34 -0.06 51.84
N GLU A 7 -48.86 0.43 50.69
CA GLU A 7 -47.65 1.29 50.56
C GLU A 7 -46.34 0.52 50.87
N LEU A 8 -45.53 0.13 49.88
CA LEU A 8 -44.57 0.90 49.05
C LEU A 8 -43.11 0.71 49.53
N VAL A 9 -42.29 0.14 48.64
CA VAL A 9 -40.84 0.36 48.43
C VAL A 9 -39.83 -0.21 49.44
N ALA A 10 -38.72 -0.69 48.86
CA ALA A 10 -37.46 -1.15 49.46
C ALA A 10 -37.53 -2.59 50.03
N GLU A 11 -36.67 -3.54 49.70
CA GLU A 11 -35.29 -3.43 49.24
C GLU A 11 -34.87 -4.73 48.55
N ARG A 12 -33.91 -4.57 47.64
CA ARG A 12 -33.32 -5.51 46.71
C ARG A 12 -32.51 -6.60 47.46
N GLU A 13 -32.51 -7.81 46.92
CA GLU A 13 -31.63 -8.91 47.35
C GLU A 13 -30.15 -8.50 47.42
N PRO A 14 -29.35 -9.14 48.31
CA PRO A 14 -28.03 -8.64 48.68
C PRO A 14 -27.07 -8.62 47.50
N GLU A 15 -26.44 -7.45 47.31
CA GLU A 15 -25.30 -7.27 46.41
C GLU A 15 -24.22 -8.31 46.74
N LEU A 16 -23.82 -9.03 45.70
CA LEU A 16 -22.59 -9.80 45.67
C LEU A 16 -21.44 -8.82 45.96
N ILE A 17 -21.00 -8.77 47.22
CA ILE A 17 -19.78 -8.09 47.64
C ILE A 17 -18.63 -8.83 46.95
N LEU A 18 -18.32 -8.37 45.75
CA LEU A 18 -17.09 -8.70 45.07
C LEU A 18 -16.02 -7.92 45.84
N GLU A 19 -15.42 -8.59 46.83
CA GLU A 19 -14.20 -8.12 47.48
C GLU A 19 -13.20 -7.77 46.38
N MET A 20 -13.12 -6.48 46.05
CA MET A 20 -11.99 -5.90 45.35
C MET A 20 -10.82 -5.98 46.32
N THR A 21 -10.18 -7.15 46.35
CA THR A 21 -8.84 -7.31 46.86
C THR A 21 -7.96 -6.42 45.99
N ASP A 22 -7.58 -5.31 46.61
CA ASP A 22 -6.61 -4.33 46.14
C ASP A 22 -5.27 -5.06 45.93
N SER A 23 -5.08 -5.60 44.73
CA SER A 23 -3.83 -6.23 44.32
C SER A 23 -3.53 -5.88 42.87
N ASN A 24 -2.37 -5.26 42.68
CA ASN A 24 -1.74 -4.88 41.42
C ASN A 24 -2.13 -3.53 40.80
N ARG A 25 -1.99 -2.45 41.59
CA ARG A 25 -1.27 -1.27 41.09
C ARG A 25 0.23 -1.56 41.05
N THR A 26 0.65 -2.49 40.19
CA THR A 26 2.07 -2.68 39.88
C THR A 26 2.37 -1.88 38.63
N PHE A 27 3.33 -0.96 38.78
CA PHE A 27 4.09 -0.32 37.71
C PHE A 27 4.03 -1.14 36.42
N VAL A 28 3.33 -0.67 35.39
CA VAL A 28 3.41 -1.30 34.08
C VAL A 28 4.79 -0.97 33.53
N GLY A 29 5.80 -1.70 33.97
CA GLY A 29 7.14 -1.66 33.40
C GLY A 29 7.06 -2.02 31.92
N ALA A 30 8.13 -1.77 31.17
CA ALA A 30 8.18 -2.05 29.73
C ALA A 30 7.70 -3.47 29.38
N GLN A 31 7.97 -4.47 30.23
CA GLN A 31 7.51 -5.84 30.05
C GLN A 31 5.97 -6.00 30.13
N GLY A 32 5.31 -5.28 31.06
CA GLY A 32 3.85 -5.29 31.17
C GLY A 32 3.17 -4.60 29.98
N LEU A 33 3.75 -3.49 29.50
CA LEU A 33 3.28 -2.79 28.30
C LEU A 33 3.45 -3.66 27.06
N VAL A 34 4.59 -4.36 26.94
CA VAL A 34 4.84 -5.31 25.85
C VAL A 34 3.83 -6.45 25.90
N LYS A 35 3.56 -7.03 27.07
CA LYS A 35 2.56 -8.10 27.19
C LYS A 35 1.16 -7.62 26.81
N MET A 36 0.72 -6.46 27.30
CA MET A 36 -0.56 -5.87 26.91
C MET A 36 -0.65 -5.63 25.40
N ALA A 37 0.41 -5.08 24.80
CA ALA A 37 0.45 -4.84 23.36
C ALA A 37 0.41 -6.16 22.55
N LEU A 38 1.07 -7.21 23.04
CA LEU A 38 1.05 -8.53 22.42
C LEU A 38 -0.33 -9.19 22.56
N ASP A 39 -0.94 -9.12 23.74
CA ASP A 39 -2.27 -9.69 24.01
C ASP A 39 -3.35 -8.99 23.16
N GLN A 40 -3.28 -7.66 23.05
CA GLN A 40 -4.18 -6.90 22.19
C GLN A 40 -3.95 -7.18 20.70
N TYR A 41 -2.69 -7.37 20.29
CA TYR A 41 -2.35 -7.73 18.92
C TYR A 41 -2.88 -9.13 18.56
N THR A 42 -2.70 -10.12 19.43
CA THR A 42 -3.21 -11.48 19.20
C THR A 42 -4.73 -11.51 19.18
N GLU A 43 -5.40 -10.73 20.02
CA GLU A 43 -6.86 -10.58 20.01
C GLU A 43 -7.36 -10.00 18.67
N ILE A 44 -6.76 -8.91 18.17
CA ILE A 44 -7.12 -8.31 16.87
C ILE A 44 -6.92 -9.31 15.73
N LEU A 45 -5.80 -10.04 15.75
CA LEU A 45 -5.56 -11.08 14.76
C LEU A 45 -6.61 -12.20 14.82
N ALA A 46 -6.95 -12.65 16.02
CA ALA A 46 -7.91 -13.74 16.20
C ALA A 46 -9.35 -13.35 15.85
N THR A 47 -9.70 -12.07 15.98
CA THR A 47 -11.10 -11.61 15.86
C THR A 47 -11.43 -10.85 14.58
N ILE A 48 -10.46 -10.15 13.98
CA ILE A 48 -10.70 -9.21 12.87
C ILE A 48 -9.95 -9.61 11.59
N SER A 49 -8.86 -10.37 11.70
CA SER A 49 -8.08 -10.71 10.50
C SER A 49 -8.81 -11.69 9.58
N ASP A 50 -8.54 -11.57 8.28
CA ASP A 50 -9.11 -12.45 7.27
C ASP A 50 -8.49 -13.86 7.40
N PRO A 51 -9.27 -14.89 7.79
CA PRO A 51 -8.71 -16.22 8.00
C PRO A 51 -8.21 -16.86 6.71
N ARG A 52 -8.66 -16.41 5.54
CA ARG A 52 -8.31 -17.00 4.23
C ARG A 52 -6.83 -16.82 3.89
N VAL A 53 -6.21 -15.78 4.43
CA VAL A 53 -4.80 -15.43 4.18
C VAL A 53 -3.87 -15.81 5.33
N GLY A 54 -4.40 -16.44 6.39
CA GLY A 54 -3.68 -16.70 7.64
C GLY A 54 -2.35 -17.41 7.42
N ASP A 55 -2.37 -18.52 6.68
CA ASP A 55 -1.20 -19.38 6.45
C ASP A 55 -0.33 -18.93 5.26
N TRP A 56 -0.59 -17.76 4.68
CA TRP A 56 0.15 -17.30 3.51
C TRP A 56 1.48 -16.68 3.93
N PRO A 57 2.53 -16.78 3.08
CA PRO A 57 3.83 -16.26 3.46
C PRO A 57 3.77 -14.78 3.81
N LEU A 58 4.41 -14.42 4.94
CA LEU A 58 4.46 -13.07 5.53
C LEU A 58 3.13 -12.55 6.12
N MET A 59 2.06 -13.35 6.20
CA MET A 59 0.76 -12.90 6.75
C MET A 59 0.57 -13.19 8.25
N ASP A 60 1.49 -13.92 8.89
CA ASP A 60 1.44 -14.19 10.35
C ASP A 60 1.61 -12.90 11.17
N SER A 61 2.47 -12.00 10.70
CA SER A 61 2.85 -10.79 11.44
C SER A 61 3.30 -9.65 10.52
N PRO A 62 3.09 -8.37 10.90
CA PRO A 62 3.66 -7.25 10.16
C PRO A 62 5.16 -7.12 10.37
N VAL A 63 5.72 -7.76 11.41
CA VAL A 63 7.12 -7.59 11.81
C VAL A 63 8.10 -7.93 10.68
N PRO A 64 7.99 -9.08 9.97
CA PRO A 64 8.83 -9.35 8.81
C PRO A 64 8.77 -8.25 7.74
N THR A 65 7.57 -7.78 7.40
CA THR A 65 7.37 -6.71 6.41
C THR A 65 8.06 -5.41 6.85
N VAL A 66 7.87 -5.01 8.12
CA VAL A 66 8.53 -3.81 8.69
C VAL A 66 10.04 -3.95 8.66
N LEU A 67 10.58 -5.11 9.04
CA LEU A 67 12.02 -5.36 9.00
C LEU A 67 12.57 -5.29 7.57
N ILE A 68 11.87 -5.87 6.58
CA ILE A 68 12.25 -5.80 5.16
C ILE A 68 12.29 -4.33 4.69
N VAL A 69 11.29 -3.51 5.03
CA VAL A 69 11.25 -2.08 4.68
C VAL A 69 12.40 -1.32 5.36
N LEU A 70 12.67 -1.57 6.64
CA LEU A 70 13.77 -0.92 7.37
C LEU A 70 15.14 -1.30 6.78
N LEU A 71 15.34 -2.57 6.43
CA LEU A 71 16.56 -3.05 5.78
C LEU A 71 16.72 -2.45 4.39
N TYR A 72 15.64 -2.34 3.62
CA TYR A 72 15.62 -1.65 2.33
C TYR A 72 16.04 -0.18 2.49
N MET A 73 15.43 0.55 3.43
CA MET A 73 15.75 1.95 3.68
C MET A 73 17.20 2.15 4.12
N TYR A 74 17.68 1.33 5.05
CA TYR A 74 19.09 1.31 5.44
C TYR A 74 20.00 1.02 4.23
N GLY A 75 19.62 0.04 3.41
CA GLY A 75 20.32 -0.39 2.21
C GLY A 75 20.49 0.73 1.19
N VAL A 76 19.42 1.44 0.86
CA VAL A 76 19.42 2.43 -0.24
C VAL A 76 19.85 3.83 0.19
N VAL A 77 19.62 4.21 1.46
CA VAL A 77 19.96 5.55 1.97
C VAL A 77 21.36 5.60 2.57
N ILE A 78 21.79 4.52 3.24
CA ILE A 78 23.02 4.54 4.06
C ILE A 78 24.08 3.61 3.49
N PHE A 79 23.81 2.32 3.47
CA PHE A 79 24.81 1.30 3.14
C PHE A 79 25.28 1.37 1.69
N GLY A 80 24.34 1.39 0.75
CA GLY A 80 24.60 1.37 -0.68
C GLY A 80 25.40 2.60 -1.16
N PRO A 81 25.01 3.84 -0.81
CA PRO A 81 25.79 5.03 -1.15
C PRO A 81 27.22 5.00 -0.57
N ARG A 82 27.41 4.54 0.67
CA ARG A 82 28.73 4.37 1.28
C ARG A 82 29.57 3.33 0.55
N MET A 83 28.98 2.19 0.21
CA MET A 83 29.63 1.13 -0.55
C MET A 83 30.04 1.60 -1.95
N MET A 84 29.25 2.46 -2.59
CA MET A 84 29.46 2.99 -3.95
C MET A 84 30.30 4.28 -4.01
N ALA A 85 30.70 4.84 -2.87
CA ALA A 85 31.44 6.11 -2.80
C ALA A 85 32.71 6.08 -3.68
N ASN A 86 33.53 5.04 -3.49
CA ASN A 86 34.81 4.85 -4.19
C ASN A 86 34.72 3.85 -5.37
N ARG A 87 33.51 3.55 -5.86
CA ARG A 87 33.29 2.62 -6.97
C ARG A 87 32.77 3.35 -8.21
N LYS A 88 33.10 2.82 -9.38
CA LYS A 88 32.51 3.27 -10.64
C LYS A 88 31.05 2.78 -10.73
N PRO A 89 30.13 3.53 -11.36
CA PRO A 89 28.76 3.08 -11.61
C PRO A 89 28.72 1.74 -12.35
N TYR A 90 27.88 0.82 -11.90
CA TYR A 90 27.73 -0.48 -12.58
C TYR A 90 27.01 -0.34 -13.93
N LYS A 91 27.47 -1.12 -14.92
CA LYS A 91 26.85 -1.20 -16.24
C LYS A 91 25.83 -2.34 -16.29
N LEU A 92 24.62 -2.07 -15.80
CA LEU A 92 23.57 -3.08 -15.60
C LEU A 92 22.53 -3.15 -16.74
N ARG A 93 22.92 -2.87 -17.99
CA ARG A 93 21.96 -2.73 -19.11
C ARG A 93 21.07 -3.96 -19.29
N ASN A 94 21.65 -5.15 -19.43
CA ASN A 94 20.87 -6.37 -19.69
C ASN A 94 20.02 -6.75 -18.48
N VAL A 95 20.55 -6.57 -17.26
CA VAL A 95 19.83 -6.81 -16.01
C VAL A 95 18.59 -5.91 -15.93
N LEU A 96 18.73 -4.61 -16.24
CA LEU A 96 17.61 -3.68 -16.26
C LEU A 96 16.58 -4.05 -17.32
N VAL A 97 17.00 -4.42 -18.52
CA VAL A 97 16.05 -4.83 -19.57
C VAL A 97 15.25 -6.05 -19.12
N ALA A 98 15.91 -7.09 -18.60
CA ALA A 98 15.26 -8.30 -18.12
C ALA A 98 14.33 -8.02 -16.92
N TYR A 99 14.79 -7.23 -15.96
CA TYR A 99 14.00 -6.84 -14.79
C TYR A 99 12.74 -6.04 -15.18
N ASN A 100 12.87 -5.03 -16.04
CA ASN A 100 11.72 -4.24 -16.47
C ASN A 100 10.76 -5.09 -17.33
N ALA A 101 11.27 -6.02 -18.15
CA ALA A 101 10.43 -6.95 -18.88
C ALA A 101 9.63 -7.88 -17.94
N PHE A 102 10.29 -8.40 -16.90
CA PHE A 102 9.61 -9.15 -15.84
C PHE A 102 8.51 -8.32 -15.17
N GLN A 103 8.81 -7.07 -14.79
CA GLN A 103 7.82 -6.19 -14.15
C GLN A 103 6.63 -5.90 -15.06
N VAL A 104 6.84 -5.75 -16.38
CA VAL A 104 5.75 -5.61 -17.36
C VAL A 104 4.86 -6.85 -17.37
N VAL A 105 5.44 -8.05 -17.51
CA VAL A 105 4.68 -9.31 -17.56
C VAL A 105 3.94 -9.56 -16.25
N PHE A 106 4.60 -9.31 -15.11
CA PHE A 106 4.00 -9.51 -13.80
C PHE A 106 2.85 -8.52 -13.56
N SER A 107 3.02 -7.25 -13.94
CA SER A 107 1.97 -6.24 -13.88
C SER A 107 0.78 -6.56 -14.78
N LEU A 108 1.03 -7.06 -16.00
CA LEU A 108 0.00 -7.53 -16.94
C LEU A 108 -0.77 -8.73 -16.37
N GLY A 109 -0.07 -9.72 -15.79
CA GLY A 109 -0.70 -10.88 -15.18
C GLY A 109 -1.63 -10.48 -14.04
N MET A 110 -1.14 -9.65 -13.11
CA MET A 110 -1.97 -9.12 -12.04
C MET A 110 -3.12 -8.22 -12.54
N MET A 111 -2.93 -7.45 -13.62
CA MET A 111 -4.01 -6.66 -14.23
C MET A 111 -5.11 -7.57 -14.75
N TYR A 112 -4.75 -8.63 -15.47
CA TYR A 112 -5.69 -9.65 -15.95
C TYR A 112 -6.43 -10.32 -14.77
N GLU A 113 -5.70 -10.69 -13.72
CA GLU A 113 -6.31 -11.28 -12.53
C GLU A 113 -7.29 -10.32 -11.85
N HIS A 114 -7.02 -9.00 -11.78
CA HIS A 114 -7.95 -8.04 -11.17
C HIS A 114 -9.25 -7.95 -11.97
N LEU A 115 -9.14 -7.94 -13.30
CA LEU A 115 -10.29 -7.94 -14.20
C LEU A 115 -11.12 -9.22 -14.00
N MET A 116 -10.48 -10.37 -14.02
CA MET A 116 -11.17 -11.67 -13.96
C MET A 116 -11.58 -12.11 -12.55
N SER A 117 -11.12 -11.44 -11.51
CA SER A 117 -11.52 -11.69 -10.12
C SER A 117 -12.72 -10.83 -9.68
N GLY A 118 -13.18 -9.91 -10.52
CA GLY A 118 -14.42 -9.18 -10.26
C GLY A 118 -14.64 -7.95 -11.13
N TRP A 119 -13.60 -7.15 -11.41
CA TRP A 119 -13.78 -5.83 -12.05
C TRP A 119 -14.33 -5.86 -13.48
N LEU A 120 -14.15 -6.95 -14.23
CA LEU A 120 -14.76 -7.15 -15.55
C LEU A 120 -16.08 -7.93 -15.49
N LEU A 121 -16.46 -8.42 -14.30
CA LEU A 121 -17.55 -9.37 -14.11
C LEU A 121 -18.65 -8.75 -13.24
N ASP A 122 -18.58 -8.96 -11.93
CA ASP A 122 -19.68 -8.74 -10.98
C ASP A 122 -19.43 -7.58 -10.01
N TYR A 123 -18.25 -6.96 -10.01
CA TYR A 123 -17.96 -5.84 -9.13
C TYR A 123 -18.68 -4.54 -9.54
N SER A 124 -19.21 -3.85 -8.55
CA SER A 124 -19.81 -2.52 -8.70
C SER A 124 -18.73 -1.44 -8.70
N TYR A 125 -18.68 -0.63 -9.77
CA TYR A 125 -17.84 0.57 -9.84
C TYR A 125 -18.32 1.75 -8.98
N LYS A 126 -19.43 1.62 -8.26
CA LYS A 126 -19.93 2.67 -7.35
C LYS A 126 -19.45 2.46 -5.92
N CYS A 127 -19.64 1.25 -5.40
CA CYS A 127 -19.22 0.83 -4.07
C CYS A 127 -19.21 -0.69 -4.05
N GLN A 128 -18.07 -1.28 -3.69
CA GLN A 128 -17.91 -2.72 -3.67
C GLN A 128 -17.49 -3.23 -2.27
N PRO A 129 -18.29 -4.09 -1.62
CA PRO A 129 -17.87 -4.73 -0.38
C PRO A 129 -16.73 -5.72 -0.60
N VAL A 130 -16.06 -6.10 0.49
CA VAL A 130 -15.16 -7.25 0.47
C VAL A 130 -16.01 -8.51 0.62
N ASP A 131 -15.86 -9.47 -0.29
CA ASP A 131 -16.41 -10.82 -0.14
C ASP A 131 -15.41 -11.66 0.66
N TYR A 132 -15.77 -12.03 1.89
CA TYR A 132 -14.96 -12.86 2.80
C TYR A 132 -15.27 -14.37 2.69
N SER A 133 -16.09 -14.78 1.73
CA SER A 133 -16.39 -16.19 1.52
C SER A 133 -15.20 -16.95 0.92
N HIS A 134 -15.33 -18.27 0.90
CA HIS A 134 -14.37 -19.19 0.28
C HIS A 134 -14.78 -19.59 -1.15
N ASN A 135 -15.60 -18.78 -1.81
CA ASN A 135 -15.94 -19.04 -3.21
C ASN A 135 -14.71 -18.79 -4.12
N PRO A 136 -14.67 -19.38 -5.32
CA PRO A 136 -13.49 -19.28 -6.19
C PRO A 136 -13.11 -17.84 -6.55
N SER A 137 -14.06 -16.94 -6.80
CA SER A 137 -13.79 -15.55 -7.18
C SER A 137 -13.21 -14.73 -6.01
N ALA A 138 -13.75 -14.92 -4.81
CA ALA A 138 -13.30 -14.25 -3.59
C ALA A 138 -11.89 -14.69 -3.20
N LEU A 139 -11.60 -16.00 -3.25
CA LEU A 139 -10.26 -16.53 -3.02
C LEU A 139 -9.27 -16.08 -4.08
N ARG A 140 -9.70 -15.99 -5.35
CA ARG A 140 -8.89 -15.47 -6.44
C ARG A 140 -8.51 -14.00 -6.21
N MET A 141 -9.45 -13.16 -5.81
CA MET A 141 -9.19 -11.76 -5.46
C MET A 141 -8.26 -11.65 -4.24
N ALA A 142 -8.49 -12.43 -3.19
CA ALA A 142 -7.63 -12.43 -2.01
C ALA A 142 -6.18 -12.81 -2.38
N ASN A 143 -6.01 -13.86 -3.19
CA ASN A 143 -4.70 -14.35 -3.66
C ASN A 143 -4.00 -13.26 -4.49
N LEU A 144 -4.75 -12.58 -5.34
CA LEU A 144 -4.24 -11.46 -6.11
C LEU A 144 -3.79 -10.29 -5.23
N CYS A 145 -4.53 -9.95 -4.17
CA CYS A 145 -4.12 -8.93 -3.21
C CYS A 145 -2.76 -9.30 -2.57
N TRP A 146 -2.54 -10.58 -2.26
CA TRP A 146 -1.26 -11.05 -1.76
C TRP A 146 -0.14 -10.98 -2.82
N TRP A 147 -0.39 -11.37 -4.06
CA TRP A 147 0.58 -11.20 -5.15
C TRP A 147 0.93 -9.73 -5.40
N TYR A 148 -0.04 -8.83 -5.27
CA TYR A 148 0.18 -7.38 -5.35
C TYR A 148 1.06 -6.88 -4.20
N PHE A 149 0.85 -7.39 -2.98
CA PHE A 149 1.75 -7.15 -1.84
C PHE A 149 3.16 -7.64 -2.13
N ILE A 150 3.33 -8.88 -2.63
CA ILE A 150 4.65 -9.41 -3.02
C ILE A 150 5.29 -8.55 -4.10
N SER A 151 4.51 -8.03 -5.05
CA SER A 151 5.02 -7.15 -6.10
C SER A 151 5.70 -5.90 -5.53
N LYS A 152 5.21 -5.33 -4.42
CA LYS A 152 5.83 -4.14 -3.82
C LYS A 152 7.29 -4.38 -3.40
N PHE A 153 7.63 -5.59 -2.96
CA PHE A 153 9.02 -5.94 -2.65
C PHE A 153 9.89 -6.09 -3.89
N THR A 154 9.33 -6.61 -5.00
CA THR A 154 10.08 -6.71 -6.26
C THR A 154 10.48 -5.33 -6.79
N GLU A 155 9.68 -4.30 -6.50
CA GLU A 155 9.91 -2.91 -6.91
C GLU A 155 11.04 -2.24 -6.12
N PHE A 156 11.50 -2.79 -4.99
CA PHE A 156 12.67 -2.28 -4.27
C PHE A 156 13.93 -2.30 -5.12
N ALA A 157 13.98 -3.21 -6.11
CA ALA A 157 15.07 -3.29 -7.06
C ALA A 157 15.26 -1.99 -7.85
N ASP A 158 14.21 -1.19 -8.07
CA ASP A 158 14.30 0.11 -8.76
C ASP A 158 15.33 1.04 -8.09
N THR A 159 15.16 1.24 -6.79
CA THR A 159 16.05 2.10 -5.99
C THR A 159 17.44 1.49 -5.84
N ILE A 160 17.52 0.16 -5.68
CA ILE A 160 18.82 -0.54 -5.62
C ILE A 160 19.59 -0.30 -6.91
N PHE A 161 18.95 -0.38 -8.08
CA PHE A 161 19.58 -0.07 -9.36
C PHE A 161 19.99 1.39 -9.49
N PHE A 162 19.23 2.34 -8.92
CA PHE A 162 19.65 3.75 -8.89
C PHE A 162 20.94 3.93 -8.11
N VAL A 163 21.04 3.34 -6.92
CA VAL A 163 22.23 3.41 -6.07
C VAL A 163 23.44 2.76 -6.74
N LEU A 164 23.28 1.53 -7.26
CA LEU A 164 24.35 0.80 -7.96
C LEU A 164 24.85 1.51 -9.24
N ARG A 165 24.01 2.36 -9.84
CA ARG A 165 24.35 3.16 -11.03
C ARG A 165 24.72 4.61 -10.70
N LYS A 166 24.82 4.97 -9.42
CA LYS A 166 25.07 6.34 -8.92
C LYS A 166 24.12 7.35 -9.57
N LYS A 167 22.84 7.03 -9.57
CA LYS A 167 21.73 7.87 -10.05
C LYS A 167 20.99 8.50 -8.89
N ASP A 168 21.74 9.21 -8.05
CA ASP A 168 21.24 9.76 -6.78
C ASP A 168 20.07 10.75 -6.98
N SER A 169 20.02 11.43 -8.13
CA SER A 169 18.89 12.29 -8.50
C SER A 169 17.56 11.56 -8.73
N GLN A 170 17.59 10.22 -8.86
CA GLN A 170 16.39 9.37 -8.94
C GLN A 170 15.94 8.87 -7.57
N VAL A 171 16.82 8.86 -6.56
CA VAL A 171 16.51 8.49 -5.17
C VAL A 171 15.89 9.71 -4.48
N THR A 172 14.65 10.02 -4.85
CA THR A 172 13.92 11.18 -4.35
C THR A 172 13.07 10.84 -3.12
N PHE A 173 12.68 11.86 -2.35
CA PHE A 173 11.71 11.68 -1.25
C PHE A 173 10.43 10.99 -1.73
N LEU A 174 9.87 11.41 -2.88
CA LEU A 174 8.69 10.79 -3.47
C LEU A 174 8.87 9.28 -3.69
N HIS A 175 10.01 8.89 -4.27
CA HIS A 175 10.29 7.50 -4.57
C HIS A 175 10.48 6.66 -3.29
N LEU A 176 11.25 7.17 -2.32
CA LEU A 176 11.47 6.49 -1.04
C LEU A 176 10.19 6.40 -0.21
N TYR A 177 9.39 7.47 -0.16
CA TYR A 177 8.10 7.49 0.51
C TYR A 177 7.16 6.43 -0.07
N HIS A 178 7.01 6.41 -1.40
CA HIS A 178 6.18 5.41 -2.11
C HIS A 178 6.61 3.97 -1.82
N HIS A 179 7.88 3.63 -2.08
CA HIS A 179 8.34 2.24 -1.96
C HIS A 179 8.48 1.77 -0.51
N SER A 180 8.55 2.67 0.47
CA SER A 180 8.55 2.27 1.88
C SER A 180 7.14 2.08 2.44
N LEU A 181 6.18 2.91 2.02
CA LEU A 181 4.83 2.90 2.57
C LEU A 181 3.94 1.83 1.93
N THR A 182 3.99 1.68 0.61
CA THR A 182 3.12 0.75 -0.13
C THR A 182 3.19 -0.71 0.32
N PRO A 183 4.34 -1.34 0.65
CA PRO A 183 4.35 -2.69 1.21
C PRO A 183 3.71 -2.79 2.61
N LEU A 184 3.82 -1.74 3.43
CA LEU A 184 3.17 -1.70 4.75
C LEU A 184 1.66 -1.59 4.63
N GLU A 185 1.19 -0.69 3.77
CA GLU A 185 -0.23 -0.49 3.49
C GLU A 185 -0.86 -1.76 2.91
N THR A 186 -0.22 -2.35 1.89
CA THR A 186 -0.73 -3.56 1.24
C THR A 186 -0.73 -4.76 2.19
N TRP A 187 0.22 -4.87 3.12
CA TRP A 187 0.18 -5.90 4.17
C TRP A 187 -1.09 -5.78 5.03
N ILE A 188 -1.41 -4.57 5.49
CA ILE A 188 -2.64 -4.30 6.27
C ILE A 188 -3.87 -4.65 5.42
N CYS A 189 -3.90 -4.22 4.17
CA CYS A 189 -5.02 -4.49 3.28
C CYS A 189 -5.23 -5.99 3.04
N VAL A 190 -4.16 -6.75 2.79
CA VAL A 190 -4.26 -8.21 2.61
C VAL A 190 -4.72 -8.88 3.91
N LYS A 191 -4.19 -8.47 5.06
CA LYS A 191 -4.49 -9.13 6.34
C LYS A 191 -5.94 -8.94 6.79
N PHE A 192 -6.58 -7.83 6.44
CA PHE A 192 -7.89 -7.47 6.98
C PHE A 192 -8.99 -7.29 5.95
N ILE A 193 -8.67 -6.92 4.71
CA ILE A 193 -9.63 -6.43 3.71
C ILE A 193 -9.23 -6.86 2.29
N ALA A 194 -8.90 -8.14 2.10
CA ALA A 194 -8.40 -8.68 0.84
C ALA A 194 -9.47 -8.74 -0.28
N GLY A 195 -9.85 -7.59 -0.82
CA GLY A 195 -10.82 -7.47 -1.91
C GLY A 195 -11.59 -6.14 -1.92
N GLY A 196 -12.66 -6.09 -2.71
CA GLY A 196 -13.61 -4.99 -2.69
C GLY A 196 -13.09 -3.65 -3.22
N HIS A 197 -13.68 -2.56 -2.74
CA HIS A 197 -13.54 -1.20 -3.28
C HIS A 197 -12.10 -0.72 -3.51
N GLY A 198 -11.19 -1.01 -2.58
CA GLY A 198 -9.79 -0.58 -2.67
C GLY A 198 -9.03 -1.20 -3.86
N THR A 199 -9.44 -2.37 -4.34
CA THR A 199 -8.71 -3.11 -5.38
C THR A 199 -8.82 -2.49 -6.78
N LEU A 200 -9.75 -1.55 -7.02
CA LEU A 200 -9.75 -0.79 -8.27
C LEU A 200 -8.48 0.06 -8.40
N GLY A 201 -8.00 0.60 -7.28
CA GLY A 201 -6.75 1.35 -7.24
C GLY A 201 -5.56 0.48 -7.66
N ASN A 202 -5.54 -0.77 -7.20
CA ASN A 202 -4.52 -1.75 -7.59
C ASN A 202 -4.63 -2.09 -9.09
N LEU A 203 -5.83 -2.35 -9.61
CA LEU A 203 -6.05 -2.59 -11.05
C LEU A 203 -5.48 -1.45 -11.91
N ILE A 204 -5.82 -0.20 -11.58
CA ILE A 204 -5.34 0.97 -12.32
C ILE A 204 -3.82 1.13 -12.15
N ASN A 205 -3.30 0.91 -10.94
CA ASN A 205 -1.85 0.93 -10.68
C ASN A 205 -1.11 -0.06 -11.58
N ASN A 206 -1.59 -1.30 -11.66
CA ASN A 206 -1.03 -2.33 -12.53
C ASN A 206 -1.04 -1.91 -14.00
N ALA A 207 -2.14 -1.34 -14.51
CA ALA A 207 -2.21 -0.84 -15.88
C ALA A 207 -1.16 0.26 -16.14
N VAL A 208 -0.95 1.17 -15.20
CA VAL A 208 0.07 2.21 -15.31
C VAL A 208 1.49 1.65 -15.15
N HIS A 209 1.69 0.65 -14.27
CA HIS A 209 2.97 -0.03 -14.10
C HIS A 209 3.40 -0.77 -15.37
N VAL A 210 2.47 -1.37 -16.13
CA VAL A 210 2.76 -1.92 -17.47
C VAL A 210 3.37 -0.85 -18.37
N ILE A 211 2.76 0.33 -18.44
CA ILE A 211 3.23 1.42 -19.31
C ILE A 211 4.57 1.99 -18.79
N MET A 212 4.71 2.16 -17.47
CA MET A 212 5.89 2.71 -16.82
C MET A 212 7.11 1.79 -16.97
N TYR A 213 6.97 0.49 -16.68
CA TYR A 213 8.07 -0.46 -16.81
C TYR A 213 8.41 -0.73 -18.28
N ALA A 214 7.45 -0.68 -19.20
CA ALA A 214 7.74 -0.70 -20.63
C ALA A 214 8.59 0.50 -21.05
N TYR A 215 8.28 1.70 -20.55
CA TYR A 215 9.11 2.89 -20.75
C TYR A 215 10.54 2.69 -20.20
N TYR A 216 10.69 2.17 -18.98
CA TYR A 216 12.00 1.95 -18.37
C TYR A 216 12.81 0.86 -19.09
N MET A 217 12.16 -0.20 -19.56
CA MET A 217 12.76 -1.24 -20.38
C MET A 217 13.36 -0.64 -21.66
N LEU A 218 12.55 0.11 -22.42
CA LEU A 218 12.99 0.77 -23.66
C LEU A 218 14.10 1.80 -23.39
N ALA A 219 14.01 2.53 -22.27
CA ALA A 219 15.05 3.47 -21.87
C ALA A 219 16.37 2.76 -21.52
N ALA A 220 16.32 1.54 -20.97
CA ALA A 220 17.50 0.74 -20.65
C ALA A 220 18.18 0.13 -21.90
N MET A 221 17.44 -0.07 -23.00
CA MET A 221 17.97 -0.55 -24.29
C MET A 221 18.91 0.45 -25.00
N GLY A 222 19.15 1.63 -24.42
CA GLY A 222 20.22 2.53 -24.85
C GLY A 222 19.79 3.60 -25.85
N PRO A 223 20.75 4.41 -26.36
CA PRO A 223 20.46 5.63 -27.12
C PRO A 223 19.63 5.41 -28.39
N GLU A 224 19.81 4.25 -29.03
CA GLU A 224 19.08 3.84 -30.23
C GLU A 224 17.57 3.80 -30.01
N TYR A 225 17.12 3.45 -28.81
CA TYR A 225 15.71 3.36 -28.43
C TYR A 225 15.23 4.62 -27.70
N GLN A 226 16.09 5.24 -26.88
CA GLN A 226 15.75 6.44 -26.10
C GLN A 226 15.26 7.61 -26.96
N LYS A 227 15.74 7.73 -28.21
CA LYS A 227 15.30 8.78 -29.16
C LYS A 227 13.81 8.72 -29.49
N TYR A 228 13.16 7.56 -29.34
CA TYR A 228 11.73 7.39 -29.59
C TYR A 228 10.87 7.65 -28.34
N LEU A 229 11.46 7.90 -27.18
CA LEU A 229 10.78 8.09 -25.89
C LEU A 229 10.34 9.55 -25.65
N TRP A 230 9.82 10.21 -26.69
CA TRP A 230 9.33 11.59 -26.62
C TRP A 230 8.15 11.77 -25.65
N TRP A 231 7.44 10.68 -25.36
CA TRP A 231 6.22 10.65 -24.56
C TRP A 231 6.44 10.52 -23.05
N LYS A 232 7.67 10.65 -22.55
CA LYS A 232 8.00 10.64 -21.10
C LYS A 232 7.06 11.55 -20.27
N LYS A 233 6.71 12.72 -20.80
CA LYS A 233 5.82 13.66 -20.12
C LYS A 233 4.40 13.11 -19.98
N HIS A 234 3.89 12.42 -21.02
CA HIS A 234 2.58 11.80 -21.01
C HIS A 234 2.49 10.65 -20.01
N LEU A 235 3.59 9.91 -19.79
CA LEU A 235 3.66 8.90 -18.72
C LEU A 235 3.36 9.54 -17.35
N THR A 236 4.01 10.67 -17.02
CA THR A 236 3.73 11.38 -15.77
C THR A 236 2.30 11.92 -15.70
N THR A 237 1.73 12.32 -16.84
CA THR A 237 0.31 12.73 -16.91
C THR A 237 -0.63 11.56 -16.62
N VAL A 238 -0.37 10.37 -17.17
CA VAL A 238 -1.16 9.16 -16.90
C VAL A 238 -1.11 8.79 -15.41
N GLN A 239 0.06 8.88 -14.76
CA GLN A 239 0.19 8.65 -13.32
C GLN A 239 -0.65 9.64 -12.49
N LEU A 240 -0.65 10.93 -12.85
CA LEU A 240 -1.50 11.93 -12.20
C LEU A 240 -3.00 11.66 -12.40
N VAL A 241 -3.40 11.27 -13.60
CA VAL A 241 -4.79 10.89 -13.91
C VAL A 241 -5.20 9.66 -13.10
N GLN A 242 -4.32 8.65 -12.95
CA GLN A 242 -4.57 7.50 -12.09
C GLN A 242 -4.92 7.95 -10.67
N PHE A 243 -4.10 8.77 -10.02
CA PHE A 243 -4.36 9.16 -8.63
C PHE A 243 -5.67 9.95 -8.49
N PHE A 244 -6.00 10.78 -9.49
CA PHE A 244 -7.27 11.49 -9.52
C PHE A 244 -8.47 10.53 -9.64
N VAL A 245 -8.40 9.55 -10.54
CA VAL A 245 -9.46 8.54 -10.70
C VAL A 245 -9.63 7.72 -9.42
N VAL A 246 -8.53 7.27 -8.81
CA VAL A 246 -8.56 6.53 -7.54
C VAL A 246 -9.12 7.37 -6.40
N PHE A 247 -8.78 8.67 -6.36
CA PHE A 247 -9.36 9.61 -5.40
C PHE A 247 -10.89 9.71 -5.56
N VAL A 248 -11.38 9.94 -6.79
CA VAL A 248 -12.83 10.04 -7.05
C VAL A 248 -13.54 8.73 -6.69
N HIS A 249 -12.99 7.58 -7.10
CA HIS A 249 -13.56 6.29 -6.76
C HIS A 249 -13.59 6.06 -5.24
N SER A 250 -12.50 6.34 -4.53
CA SER A 250 -12.44 6.19 -3.06
C SER A 250 -13.44 7.10 -2.34
N ALA A 251 -13.72 8.30 -2.88
CA ALA A 251 -14.73 9.20 -2.34
C ALA A 251 -16.16 8.64 -2.45
N GLN A 252 -16.45 7.84 -3.48
CA GLN A 252 -17.78 7.23 -3.64
C GLN A 252 -18.15 6.31 -2.47
N ALA A 253 -17.18 5.67 -1.82
CA ALA A 253 -17.43 4.84 -0.64
C ALA A 253 -17.97 5.64 0.57
N PHE A 254 -17.90 6.97 0.57
CA PHE A 254 -18.53 7.82 1.58
C PHE A 254 -19.94 8.27 1.21
N ILE A 255 -20.31 8.15 -0.07
CA ILE A 255 -21.62 8.55 -0.61
C ILE A 255 -22.55 7.35 -0.64
N PHE A 256 -22.06 6.21 -1.12
CA PHE A 256 -22.81 4.96 -1.20
C PHE A 256 -22.40 4.05 -0.05
N ASP A 257 -23.39 3.53 0.67
CA ASP A 257 -23.12 2.56 1.72
C ASP A 257 -23.28 1.13 1.21
N CYS A 258 -22.15 0.42 1.12
CA CYS A 258 -22.09 -0.98 0.76
C CYS A 258 -21.40 -1.83 1.83
N GLY A 259 -21.19 -1.30 3.04
CA GLY A 259 -20.48 -2.00 4.11
C GLY A 259 -18.95 -2.03 3.94
N TYR A 260 -18.39 -1.36 2.92
CA TYR A 260 -16.94 -1.18 2.82
C TYR A 260 -16.42 -0.27 3.97
N PRO A 261 -15.33 -0.65 4.67
CA PRO A 261 -14.85 0.10 5.82
C PRO A 261 -14.49 1.56 5.48
N LYS A 262 -15.23 2.52 6.05
CA LYS A 262 -15.04 3.96 5.77
C LYS A 262 -13.67 4.48 6.21
N LEU A 263 -13.11 3.94 7.30
CA LEU A 263 -11.76 4.29 7.75
C LEU A 263 -10.72 3.98 6.67
N VAL A 264 -10.79 2.78 6.06
CA VAL A 264 -9.89 2.36 4.98
C VAL A 264 -10.09 3.25 3.75
N ALA A 265 -11.34 3.51 3.36
CA ALA A 265 -11.62 4.42 2.24
C ALA A 265 -11.04 5.83 2.49
N GLY A 266 -11.09 6.32 3.73
CA GLY A 266 -10.51 7.60 4.14
C GLY A 266 -8.98 7.61 4.06
N LEU A 267 -8.33 6.52 4.47
CA LEU A 267 -6.88 6.36 4.33
C LEU A 267 -6.45 6.31 2.85
N LEU A 268 -7.19 5.60 2.00
CA LEU A 268 -6.94 5.55 0.55
C LEU A 268 -7.11 6.93 -0.12
N LEU A 269 -8.11 7.71 0.30
CA LEU A 269 -8.31 9.09 -0.14
C LEU A 269 -7.13 9.98 0.26
N LEU A 270 -6.73 9.92 1.53
CA LEU A 270 -5.60 10.69 2.04
C LEU A 270 -4.31 10.34 1.28
N HIS A 271 -4.06 9.06 1.07
CA HIS A 271 -2.88 8.58 0.34
C HIS A 271 -2.88 9.07 -1.11
N SER A 272 -4.02 8.97 -1.80
CA SER A 272 -4.18 9.48 -3.17
C SER A 272 -3.94 10.99 -3.24
N LEU A 273 -4.42 11.76 -2.27
CA LEU A 273 -4.20 13.20 -2.18
C LEU A 273 -2.71 13.54 -2.01
N ILE A 274 -1.99 12.81 -1.13
CA ILE A 274 -0.55 12.97 -0.94
C ILE A 274 0.19 12.74 -2.27
N PHE A 275 -0.15 11.68 -3.01
CA PHE A 275 0.47 11.43 -4.32
C PHE A 275 0.15 12.48 -5.36
N ILE A 276 -1.09 12.98 -5.42
CA ILE A 276 -1.45 14.08 -6.31
C ILE A 276 -0.55 15.29 -6.04
N VAL A 277 -0.33 15.65 -4.78
CA VAL A 277 0.53 16.78 -4.39
C VAL A 277 1.99 16.52 -4.79
N LEU A 278 2.54 15.37 -4.41
CA LEU A 278 3.96 15.06 -4.68
C LEU A 278 4.26 14.92 -6.18
N PHE A 279 3.40 14.24 -6.95
CA PHE A 279 3.57 14.13 -8.40
C PHE A 279 3.33 15.46 -9.12
N SER A 280 2.44 16.31 -8.60
CA SER A 280 2.24 17.66 -9.15
C SER A 280 3.48 18.53 -8.95
N ASP A 281 4.12 18.45 -7.78
CA ASP A 281 5.40 19.14 -7.53
C ASP A 281 6.51 18.60 -8.45
N PHE A 282 6.66 17.27 -8.53
CA PHE A 282 7.60 16.63 -9.45
C PHE A 282 7.38 17.09 -10.90
N TYR A 283 6.15 17.10 -11.38
CA TYR A 283 5.81 17.52 -12.74
C TYR A 283 6.17 19.00 -13.00
N ARG A 284 5.87 19.89 -12.04
CA ARG A 284 6.21 21.32 -12.14
C ARG A 284 7.73 21.51 -12.18
N THR A 285 8.46 20.82 -11.32
CA THR A 285 9.92 20.92 -11.23
C THR A 285 10.62 20.33 -12.45
N ALA A 286 10.21 19.14 -12.90
CA ALA A 286 10.82 18.44 -14.03
C ALA A 286 10.52 19.08 -15.39
N TYR A 287 9.30 19.59 -15.61
CA TYR A 287 8.86 19.99 -16.96
C TYR A 287 8.55 21.49 -17.14
N ARG A 288 8.18 22.23 -16.08
CA ARG A 288 7.89 23.67 -16.19
C ARG A 288 9.11 24.52 -15.82
N ARG A 289 9.75 24.26 -14.67
CA ARG A 289 10.95 24.99 -14.24
C ARG A 289 12.16 24.73 -15.16
N GLY A 290 12.33 23.50 -15.62
CA GLY A 290 13.38 23.14 -16.60
C GLY A 290 13.25 23.83 -17.97
N LYS A 291 12.03 24.22 -18.38
CA LYS A 291 11.82 25.01 -19.61
C LYS A 291 12.16 26.48 -19.41
N SER A 292 11.79 27.10 -18.29
CA SER A 292 12.19 28.49 -17.98
C SER A 292 13.70 28.65 -17.88
N ALA A 293 14.41 27.71 -17.25
CA ALA A 293 15.87 27.76 -17.14
C ALA A 293 16.61 27.54 -18.48
N LYS A 294 16.03 26.76 -19.40
CA LYS A 294 16.56 26.62 -20.77
C LYS A 294 16.26 27.84 -21.65
N LYS A 295 15.11 28.49 -21.45
CA LYS A 295 14.74 29.72 -22.17
C LYS A 295 15.60 30.90 -21.76
N LEU A 296 15.85 31.08 -20.46
CA LEU A 296 16.76 32.11 -19.89
C LEU A 296 18.24 31.95 -20.25
N LYS A 297 18.67 30.80 -20.79
CA LYS A 297 20.04 30.59 -21.30
C LYS A 297 20.14 30.73 -22.83
N ALA A 298 19.01 30.87 -23.50
CA ALA A 298 18.91 31.00 -24.95
C ALA A 298 18.57 32.44 -25.39
N GLU A 299 18.27 33.31 -24.42
CA GLU A 299 18.19 34.77 -24.53
C GLU A 299 19.51 35.35 -23.98
#